data_AF-A0A7C4UQA3-F1
#
_entry.id   AF-A0A7C4UQA3-F1
#
_cell.length_a   1.000
_cell.length_b   1.000
_cell.length_c   1.000
_cell.angle_alpha   90.00
_cell.angle_beta   90.00
_cell.angle_gamma   90.00
#
_symmetry.space_group_name_H-M   'P 1'
#
loop_
_entity.id
_entity.type
_entity.pdbx_description
1 polymer ?
#
loop_
_entity_poly.entity_id
_entity_poly.type
_entity_poly.pdbx_seq_one_letter_code
_entity_poly.pdbx_strand_id
1 'polypeptide(L)'
;MHLPANGMQAGSFLRLSLSMQPPPMNTQNIAIPFKRFLLVEGCPADWKDFDLYLFRDEHIAFYAGQSQLAFARVWEHLLSGFKGHSIVGRFIWVNWPQSMSFTIELLSSQSGQFGVGNDLSASERLLIQRWSPCFNVSQNSQPTSLPATYLPPNAPYRRRRSLNALIHEAERAVKAEDAKLWLQSMER
;
A
#
# COMPACT_ATOMS: atom_id res chain seq x y z
N MET A 1 21.96 32.45 -20.80
CA MET A 1 21.15 32.52 -19.56
C MET A 1 21.01 31.10 -19.04
N HIS A 2 21.91 30.71 -18.14
CA HIS A 2 22.08 29.35 -17.62
C HIS A 2 21.17 29.14 -16.39
N LEU A 3 20.47 28.01 -16.35
CA LEU A 3 19.77 27.51 -15.16
C LEU A 3 20.76 26.72 -14.29
N PRO A 4 20.80 26.89 -12.96
CA PRO A 4 21.61 26.02 -12.12
C PRO A 4 20.83 24.74 -11.76
N ALA A 5 21.51 23.61 -11.95
CA ALA A 5 21.14 22.31 -11.43
C ALA A 5 21.42 22.26 -9.93
N ASN A 6 20.39 22.07 -9.11
CA ASN A 6 20.55 21.79 -7.69
C ASN A 6 20.72 20.28 -7.48
N GLY A 7 21.95 19.88 -7.18
CA GLY A 7 22.30 18.56 -6.70
C GLY A 7 21.71 18.31 -5.30
N MET A 8 20.99 17.20 -5.17
CA MET A 8 20.63 16.61 -3.89
C MET A 8 21.83 15.84 -3.37
N GLN A 9 22.41 16.30 -2.26
CA GLN A 9 23.53 15.64 -1.59
C GLN A 9 23.08 14.31 -0.99
N ALA A 10 23.85 13.26 -1.29
CA ALA A 10 23.74 11.93 -0.73
C ALA A 10 24.24 11.93 0.74
N GLY A 11 23.32 11.64 1.67
CA GLY A 11 23.65 11.33 3.06
C GLY A 11 24.02 9.86 3.19
N SER A 12 25.29 9.60 3.48
CA SER A 12 25.84 8.29 3.82
C SER A 12 25.40 7.87 5.22
N PHE A 13 24.65 6.77 5.34
CA PHE A 13 24.51 6.02 6.60
C PHE A 13 24.58 4.50 6.34
N LEU A 14 25.71 3.95 6.81
CA LEU A 14 26.03 2.57 7.21
C LEU A 14 25.13 1.41 6.70
N ARG A 15 25.75 0.63 5.81
CA ARG A 15 25.35 -0.72 5.36
C ARG A 15 25.18 -1.69 6.54
N LEU A 16 24.00 -2.32 6.62
CA LEU A 16 23.87 -3.69 7.11
C LEU A 16 23.56 -4.58 5.90
N SER A 17 24.60 -5.17 5.32
CA SER A 17 24.46 -6.21 4.30
C SER A 17 24.08 -7.52 4.98
N LEU A 18 22.78 -7.77 5.13
CA LEU A 18 22.27 -9.12 5.37
C LEU A 18 22.22 -9.84 4.02
N SER A 19 23.05 -10.86 3.86
CA SER A 19 22.99 -11.74 2.69
C SER A 19 21.68 -12.52 2.72
N MET A 20 20.67 -12.04 2.01
CA MET A 20 19.55 -12.87 1.61
C MET A 20 19.94 -13.59 0.33
N GLN A 21 20.10 -14.92 0.40
CA GLN A 21 20.06 -15.73 -0.81
C GLN A 21 18.71 -15.46 -1.51
N PRO A 22 18.67 -15.22 -2.83
CA PRO A 22 17.42 -14.96 -3.51
C PRO A 22 16.57 -16.23 -3.46
N PRO A 23 15.35 -16.20 -2.88
CA PRO A 23 14.42 -17.30 -3.05
C PRO A 23 14.03 -17.38 -4.53
N PRO A 24 13.57 -18.54 -5.04
CA PRO A 24 12.99 -18.62 -6.38
C PRO A 24 11.72 -17.76 -6.40
N MET A 25 11.81 -16.54 -6.91
CA MET A 25 10.72 -15.55 -6.84
C MET A 25 9.70 -15.76 -7.94
N ASN A 26 8.81 -16.72 -7.70
CA ASN A 26 7.47 -16.69 -8.25
C ASN A 26 6.54 -16.10 -7.17
N THR A 27 6.89 -14.92 -6.66
CA THR A 27 6.08 -14.22 -5.64
C THR A 27 4.87 -13.62 -6.36
N GLN A 28 3.80 -14.40 -6.48
CA GLN A 28 2.61 -14.00 -7.26
C GLN A 28 1.86 -12.81 -6.64
N ASN A 29 2.10 -12.53 -5.37
CA ASN A 29 1.58 -11.37 -4.65
C ASN A 29 2.47 -11.00 -3.47
N ILE A 30 2.40 -9.75 -3.05
CA ILE A 30 2.87 -9.29 -1.74
C ILE A 30 1.68 -8.77 -0.94
N ALA A 31 1.73 -8.93 0.38
CA ALA A 31 0.79 -8.33 1.31
C ALA A 31 1.59 -7.74 2.45
N ILE A 32 1.56 -6.41 2.61
CA ILE A 32 2.34 -5.72 3.63
C ILE A 32 1.49 -4.71 4.41
N PRO A 33 1.70 -4.56 5.72
CA PRO A 33 1.05 -3.51 6.49
C PRO A 33 1.38 -2.13 5.91
N PHE A 34 0.39 -1.24 5.88
CA PHE A 34 0.48 0.07 5.29
C PHE A 34 1.62 0.91 5.89
N LYS A 35 1.79 0.84 7.22
CA LYS A 35 2.93 1.49 7.90
C LYS A 35 4.30 1.00 7.40
N ARG A 36 4.42 -0.26 6.95
CA ARG A 36 5.66 -0.79 6.37
C ARG A 36 5.77 -0.40 4.90
N PHE A 37 4.67 -0.41 4.14
CA PHE A 37 4.64 0.11 2.76
C PHE A 37 5.19 1.54 2.68
N LEU A 38 4.81 2.40 3.64
CA LEU A 38 5.27 3.80 3.70
C LEU A 38 6.79 3.96 3.87
N LEU A 39 7.50 2.92 4.33
CA LEU A 39 8.95 2.94 4.53
C LEU A 39 9.72 2.34 3.34
N VAL A 40 9.03 1.85 2.31
CA VAL A 40 9.68 1.30 1.13
C VAL A 40 10.14 2.44 0.23
N GLU A 41 11.46 2.62 0.15
CA GLU A 41 12.10 3.65 -0.68
C GLU A 41 12.17 3.21 -2.14
N GLY A 42 11.35 3.82 -3.00
CA GLY A 42 11.27 3.46 -4.41
C GLY A 42 10.63 2.07 -4.64
N CYS A 43 10.40 1.70 -5.90
CA CYS A 43 9.84 0.38 -6.20
C CYS A 43 10.95 -0.69 -6.16
N PRO A 44 10.84 -1.72 -5.30
CA PRO A 44 11.74 -2.87 -5.36
C PRO A 44 11.71 -3.53 -6.74
N ALA A 45 12.84 -4.11 -7.16
CA ALA A 45 12.96 -4.71 -8.49
C ALA A 45 11.92 -5.80 -8.72
N ASP A 46 11.70 -6.64 -7.72
CA ASP A 46 10.79 -7.80 -7.80
C ASP A 46 9.32 -7.41 -7.67
N TRP A 47 9.01 -6.13 -7.52
CA TRP A 47 7.65 -5.59 -7.45
C TRP A 47 7.24 -4.89 -8.74
N LYS A 48 8.15 -4.75 -9.70
CA LYS A 48 7.90 -4.04 -10.95
C LYS A 48 6.86 -4.71 -11.84
N ASP A 49 6.70 -6.02 -11.70
CA ASP A 49 5.76 -6.82 -12.50
C ASP A 49 4.38 -6.93 -11.84
N PHE A 50 4.17 -6.31 -10.68
CA PHE A 50 2.84 -6.21 -10.08
C PHE A 50 2.03 -5.12 -10.76
N ASP A 51 0.87 -5.50 -11.25
CA ASP A 51 -0.02 -4.68 -12.06
C ASP A 51 -1.44 -4.56 -11.46
N LEU A 52 -1.67 -5.21 -10.32
CA LEU A 52 -2.90 -5.12 -9.54
C LEU A 52 -2.56 -4.68 -8.11
N TYR A 53 -3.47 -3.94 -7.47
CA TYR A 53 -3.36 -3.55 -6.08
C TYR A 53 -4.69 -3.62 -5.33
N LEU A 54 -4.61 -3.87 -4.03
CA LEU A 54 -5.74 -3.95 -3.11
C LEU A 54 -5.41 -3.21 -1.81
N PHE A 55 -6.32 -2.34 -1.38
CA PHE A 55 -6.35 -1.74 -0.05
C PHE A 55 -7.39 -2.46 0.78
N ARG A 56 -7.00 -3.05 1.91
CA ARG A 56 -7.92 -3.73 2.81
C ARG A 56 -7.47 -3.68 4.27
N ASP A 57 -8.34 -4.04 5.20
CA ASP A 57 -7.94 -4.54 6.51
C ASP A 57 -7.95 -6.07 6.52
N GLU A 58 -8.03 -6.71 7.68
CA GLU A 58 -8.10 -8.18 7.80
C GLU A 58 -9.33 -8.79 7.09
N HIS A 59 -10.48 -8.11 7.08
CA HIS A 59 -11.76 -8.66 6.65
C HIS A 59 -12.42 -7.88 5.49
N ILE A 60 -12.12 -6.59 5.36
CA ILE A 60 -12.83 -5.66 4.49
C ILE A 60 -11.88 -5.11 3.45
N ALA A 61 -12.22 -5.32 2.18
CA ALA A 61 -11.59 -4.64 1.08
C ALA A 61 -12.17 -3.24 0.89
N PHE A 62 -11.31 -2.23 0.85
CA PHE A 62 -11.70 -0.86 0.64
C PHE A 62 -11.68 -0.48 -0.83
N TYR A 63 -10.63 -0.88 -1.56
CA TYR A 63 -10.47 -0.53 -2.96
C TYR A 63 -9.51 -1.49 -3.67
N ALA A 64 -9.83 -1.87 -4.88
CA ALA A 64 -8.99 -2.65 -5.79
C ALA A 64 -8.80 -1.89 -7.10
N GLY A 65 -7.67 -2.07 -7.77
CA GLY A 65 -7.49 -1.55 -9.11
C GLY A 65 -6.29 -2.12 -9.86
N GLN A 66 -6.16 -1.72 -11.12
CA GLN A 66 -5.03 -2.06 -11.98
C GLN A 66 -4.11 -0.86 -12.29
N SER A 67 -2.86 -1.15 -12.66
CA SER A 67 -1.91 -0.21 -13.28
C SER A 67 -0.74 -1.00 -13.88
N GLN A 68 -0.02 -0.48 -14.88
CA GLN A 68 1.22 -1.11 -15.34
C GLN A 68 2.31 -1.20 -14.26
N LEU A 69 2.22 -0.34 -13.23
CA LEU A 69 3.09 -0.38 -12.06
C LEU A 69 2.26 -0.11 -10.81
N ALA A 70 1.76 -1.18 -10.19
CA ALA A 70 0.87 -1.11 -9.04
C ALA A 70 1.46 -0.30 -7.87
N PHE A 71 2.76 -0.47 -7.59
CA PHE A 71 3.47 0.28 -6.54
C PHE A 71 3.36 1.80 -6.73
N ALA A 72 3.65 2.30 -7.93
CA ALA A 72 3.59 3.73 -8.22
C ALA A 72 2.15 4.24 -8.13
N ARG A 73 1.18 3.43 -8.58
CA ARG A 73 -0.23 3.79 -8.51
C ARG A 73 -0.75 3.88 -7.08
N VAL A 74 -0.32 3.00 -6.18
CA VAL A 74 -0.62 3.10 -4.75
C VAL A 74 -0.10 4.43 -4.19
N TRP A 75 1.16 4.79 -4.45
CA TRP A 75 1.70 6.09 -4.02
C TRP A 75 0.94 7.29 -4.59
N GLU A 76 0.50 7.22 -5.85
CA GLU A 76 -0.32 8.27 -6.45
C GLU A 76 -1.66 8.44 -5.72
N HIS A 77 -2.32 7.34 -5.34
CA HIS A 77 -3.54 7.39 -4.53
C HIS A 77 -3.29 8.08 -3.19
N LEU A 78 -2.19 7.73 -2.51
CA LEU A 78 -1.81 8.31 -1.22
C LEU A 78 -1.54 9.82 -1.32
N LEU A 79 -0.73 10.26 -2.29
CA LEU A 79 -0.41 11.67 -2.51
C LEU A 79 -1.65 12.48 -2.90
N SER A 80 -2.47 11.93 -3.79
CA SER A 80 -3.73 12.54 -4.24
C SER A 80 -4.79 12.59 -3.14
N GLY A 81 -4.70 11.72 -2.13
CA GLY A 81 -5.58 11.70 -0.97
C GLY A 81 -5.56 13.00 -0.16
N PHE A 82 -4.39 13.64 -0.03
CA PHE A 82 -4.26 14.94 0.63
C PHE A 82 -5.05 16.04 -0.08
N LYS A 83 -5.10 15.98 -1.41
CA LYS A 83 -5.83 16.90 -2.29
C LYS A 83 -7.31 16.53 -2.45
N GLY A 84 -7.73 15.36 -1.94
CA GLY A 84 -9.08 14.85 -2.09
C GLY A 84 -9.40 14.27 -3.48
N HIS A 85 -8.39 14.06 -4.34
CA HIS A 85 -8.59 13.52 -5.69
C HIS A 85 -8.62 11.99 -5.72
N SER A 86 -8.31 11.33 -4.61
CA SER A 86 -8.35 9.88 -4.44
C SER A 86 -9.21 9.54 -3.24
N ILE A 87 -10.34 8.86 -3.46
CA ILE A 87 -11.27 8.48 -2.39
C ILE A 87 -10.60 7.54 -1.39
N VAL A 88 -9.89 6.51 -1.87
CA VAL A 88 -9.17 5.56 -1.01
C VAL A 88 -7.98 6.23 -0.31
N GLY A 89 -7.24 7.09 -1.01
CA GLY A 89 -6.14 7.83 -0.39
C GLY A 89 -6.64 8.75 0.72
N ARG A 90 -7.74 9.47 0.48
CA ARG A 90 -8.38 10.31 1.48
C ARG A 90 -8.87 9.49 2.66
N PHE A 91 -9.53 8.36 2.41
CA PHE A 91 -10.00 7.42 3.43
C PHE A 91 -8.89 6.94 4.36
N ILE A 92 -7.74 6.54 3.79
CA ILE A 92 -6.57 6.10 4.55
C ILE A 92 -6.12 7.18 5.54
N TRP A 93 -6.06 8.43 5.08
CA TRP A 93 -5.53 9.52 5.92
C TRP A 93 -6.51 10.00 6.98
N VAL A 94 -7.81 10.05 6.71
CA VAL A 94 -8.80 10.43 7.75
C VAL A 94 -8.91 9.37 8.85
N ASN A 95 -8.62 8.11 8.53
CA ASN A 95 -8.60 6.99 9.48
C ASN A 95 -7.23 6.78 10.17
N TRP A 96 -6.27 7.69 10.01
CA TRP A 96 -5.03 7.63 10.78
C TRP A 96 -5.29 7.81 12.29
N PRO A 97 -4.65 7.04 13.20
CA PRO A 97 -3.60 6.03 12.97
C PRO A 97 -4.12 4.60 12.73
N GLN A 98 -5.43 4.35 12.78
CA GLN A 98 -5.99 3.00 12.60
C GLN A 98 -5.56 2.39 11.25
N SER A 99 -5.50 3.21 10.20
CA SER A 99 -5.05 2.79 8.88
C SER A 99 -3.60 2.30 8.80
N MET A 100 -2.76 2.51 9.83
CA MET A 100 -1.43 1.90 9.91
C MET A 100 -1.48 0.36 9.87
N SER A 101 -2.58 -0.22 10.33
CA SER A 101 -2.83 -1.68 10.35
C SER A 101 -3.43 -2.22 9.06
N PHE A 102 -3.84 -1.35 8.13
CA PHE A 102 -4.35 -1.79 6.83
C PHE A 102 -3.26 -2.52 6.06
N THR A 103 -3.66 -3.38 5.15
CA THR A 103 -2.78 -4.12 4.27
C THR A 103 -2.85 -3.54 2.86
N ILE A 104 -1.68 -3.30 2.28
CA ILE A 104 -1.52 -3.09 0.85
C ILE A 104 -1.12 -4.42 0.25
N GLU A 105 -1.93 -4.94 -0.67
CA GLU A 105 -1.51 -6.05 -1.51
C GLU A 105 -1.18 -5.56 -2.90
N LEU A 106 -0.08 -6.07 -3.46
CA LEU A 106 0.23 -5.94 -4.89
C LEU A 106 0.23 -7.35 -5.47
N LEU A 107 -0.42 -7.53 -6.61
CA LEU A 107 -0.60 -8.82 -7.26
C LEU A 107 -0.22 -8.73 -8.73
N SER A 108 0.17 -9.86 -9.32
CA SER A 108 0.36 -9.97 -10.76
C SER A 108 -0.88 -10.57 -11.41
N SER A 109 -1.40 -9.95 -12.45
CA SER A 109 -2.47 -10.47 -13.30
C SER A 109 -2.11 -11.80 -13.97
N GLN A 110 -0.81 -12.07 -14.10
CA GLN A 110 -0.27 -13.34 -14.63
C GLN A 110 -0.29 -14.48 -13.59
N SER A 111 -0.65 -14.18 -12.34
CA SER A 111 -0.84 -15.21 -11.31
C SER A 111 -1.92 -16.20 -11.75
N GLY A 112 -1.66 -17.49 -11.47
CA GLY A 112 -2.60 -18.58 -11.75
C GLY A 112 -3.97 -18.40 -11.10
N GLN A 113 -4.10 -17.54 -10.07
CA GLN A 113 -5.37 -17.26 -9.40
C GLN A 113 -6.39 -16.52 -10.28
N PHE A 114 -5.95 -15.90 -11.38
CA PHE A 114 -6.82 -15.16 -12.30
C PHE A 114 -7.20 -16.01 -13.51
N GLY A 115 -6.29 -16.79 -14.09
CA GLY A 115 -6.62 -17.77 -15.12
C GLY A 115 -7.23 -17.20 -16.41
N VAL A 116 -7.10 -15.90 -16.66
CA VAL A 116 -7.76 -15.15 -17.76
C VAL A 116 -6.78 -14.74 -18.88
N GLY A 117 -5.69 -15.48 -19.06
CA GLY A 117 -4.79 -15.30 -20.21
C GLY A 117 -4.16 -13.91 -20.31
N ASN A 118 -3.65 -13.37 -19.19
CA ASN A 118 -2.99 -12.05 -19.09
C ASN A 118 -3.88 -10.83 -19.44
N ASP A 119 -5.21 -10.98 -19.44
CA ASP A 119 -6.12 -9.84 -19.49
C ASP A 119 -6.17 -9.14 -18.13
N LEU A 120 -5.49 -7.99 -18.05
CA LEU A 120 -5.42 -7.17 -16.84
C LEU A 120 -6.80 -6.67 -16.39
N SER A 121 -7.64 -6.26 -17.34
CA SER A 121 -8.99 -5.77 -17.04
C SER A 121 -9.91 -6.89 -16.58
N ALA A 122 -9.77 -8.11 -17.12
CA ALA A 122 -10.46 -9.28 -16.58
C ALA A 122 -9.98 -9.64 -15.18
N SER A 123 -8.67 -9.54 -14.93
CA SER A 123 -8.08 -9.81 -13.62
C SER A 123 -8.54 -8.81 -12.55
N GLU A 124 -8.62 -7.52 -12.90
CA GLU A 124 -9.21 -6.48 -12.04
C GLU A 124 -10.67 -6.78 -11.72
N ARG A 125 -11.49 -7.15 -12.73
CA ARG A 125 -12.89 -7.53 -12.52
C ARG A 125 -13.02 -8.71 -11.57
N LEU A 126 -12.20 -9.75 -11.73
CA LEU A 126 -12.19 -10.90 -10.83
C LEU A 126 -11.80 -10.51 -9.40
N LEU A 127 -10.83 -9.60 -9.25
CA LEU A 127 -10.42 -9.09 -7.94
C LEU A 127 -11.55 -8.31 -7.26
N ILE A 128 -12.24 -7.44 -8.01
CA ILE A 128 -13.41 -6.70 -7.53
C ILE A 128 -14.57 -7.64 -7.17
N GLN A 129 -14.86 -8.64 -8.00
CA GLN A 129 -15.92 -9.63 -7.74
C GLN A 129 -15.63 -10.47 -6.50
N ARG A 130 -14.36 -10.85 -6.28
CA ARG A 130 -13.95 -11.67 -5.14
C ARG A 130 -14.09 -10.91 -3.81
N TRP A 131 -13.72 -9.63 -3.81
CA TRP A 131 -13.59 -8.86 -2.58
C TRP A 131 -14.70 -7.85 -2.32
N SER A 132 -15.52 -7.56 -3.34
CA SER A 132 -16.57 -6.54 -3.33
C SER A 132 -16.17 -5.24 -2.60
N PRO A 133 -15.09 -4.55 -3.01
CA PRO A 133 -14.51 -3.49 -2.20
C PRO A 133 -15.45 -2.29 -2.01
N CYS A 134 -15.38 -1.63 -0.84
CA CYS A 134 -16.30 -0.56 -0.47
C CYS A 134 -16.35 0.61 -1.47
N PHE A 135 -15.22 0.99 -2.06
CA PHE A 135 -15.09 2.20 -2.87
C PHE A 135 -14.97 1.95 -4.37
N ASN A 136 -14.96 0.69 -4.82
CA ASN A 136 -15.16 0.37 -6.22
C ASN A 136 -16.66 0.48 -6.51
N VAL A 137 -17.08 1.58 -7.15
CA VAL A 137 -18.49 1.79 -7.57
C VAL A 137 -18.74 1.30 -9.00
N SER A 138 -17.72 1.38 -9.85
CA SER A 138 -17.75 0.85 -11.21
C SER A 138 -17.41 -0.64 -11.17
N GLN A 139 -18.12 -1.45 -11.97
CA GLN A 139 -17.88 -2.89 -12.10
C GLN A 139 -18.09 -3.72 -10.81
N ASN A 140 -18.67 -3.11 -9.78
CA ASN A 140 -19.02 -3.74 -8.53
C ASN A 140 -20.52 -3.57 -8.30
N SER A 141 -21.29 -4.62 -8.56
CA SER A 141 -22.75 -4.55 -8.45
C SER A 141 -23.25 -4.49 -7.00
N GLN A 142 -22.45 -4.96 -6.04
CA GLN A 142 -22.80 -5.00 -4.63
C GLN A 142 -21.58 -4.64 -3.76
N PRO A 143 -21.16 -3.37 -3.71
CA PRO A 143 -20.06 -2.95 -2.86
C PRO A 143 -20.36 -3.24 -1.38
N THR A 144 -19.37 -3.80 -0.69
CA THR A 144 -19.47 -4.01 0.76
C THR A 144 -19.65 -2.67 1.45
N SER A 145 -20.62 -2.57 2.36
CA SER A 145 -20.82 -1.35 3.13
C SER A 145 -19.60 -1.05 4.00
N LEU A 146 -19.17 0.21 4.04
CA LEU A 146 -18.09 0.62 4.93
C LEU A 146 -18.51 0.43 6.39
N PRO A 147 -17.78 -0.34 7.21
CA PRO A 147 -18.11 -0.51 8.63
C PRO A 147 -18.14 0.81 9.39
N ALA A 148 -19.09 0.93 10.33
CA ALA A 148 -19.28 2.14 11.14
C ALA A 148 -18.08 2.49 12.05
N THR A 149 -17.18 1.54 12.28
CA THR A 149 -15.91 1.76 12.99
C THR A 149 -14.95 2.67 12.24
N TYR A 150 -15.13 2.82 10.92
CA TYR A 150 -14.31 3.68 10.09
C TYR A 150 -14.96 5.04 9.83
N LEU A 151 -14.12 6.07 9.76
CA LEU A 151 -14.54 7.37 9.29
C LEU A 151 -14.74 7.33 7.76
N PRO A 152 -15.81 7.94 7.23
CA PRO A 152 -16.02 8.02 5.79
C PRO A 152 -14.99 8.95 5.13
N PRO A 153 -14.72 8.83 3.81
CA PRO A 153 -13.70 9.63 3.11
C PRO A 153 -13.95 11.15 3.18
N ASN A 154 -15.21 11.57 3.29
CA ASN A 154 -15.59 12.98 3.42
C ASN A 154 -15.42 13.54 4.85
N ALA A 155 -15.03 12.71 5.82
CA ALA A 155 -14.78 13.16 7.18
C ALA A 155 -13.65 14.21 7.23
N PRO A 156 -13.67 15.11 8.24
CA PRO A 156 -12.54 15.99 8.50
C PRO A 156 -11.32 15.17 8.94
N TYR A 157 -10.12 15.66 8.61
CA TYR A 157 -8.90 15.11 9.18
C TYR A 157 -8.91 15.29 10.69
N ARG A 158 -8.70 14.20 11.44
CA ARG A 158 -8.51 14.29 12.91
C ARG A 158 -7.35 15.23 13.26
N ARG A 159 -6.24 15.13 12.52
CA ARG A 159 -5.10 16.05 12.56
C ARG A 159 -4.50 16.15 11.16
N ARG A 160 -4.46 17.36 10.58
CA ARG A 160 -3.72 17.56 9.32
C ARG A 160 -2.23 17.48 9.62
N ARG A 161 -1.59 16.40 9.16
CA ARG A 161 -0.15 16.19 9.23
C ARG A 161 0.41 16.16 7.80
N SER A 162 1.66 16.58 7.64
CA SER A 162 2.38 16.35 6.37
C SER A 162 2.67 14.86 6.19
N LEU A 163 2.89 14.44 4.95
CA LEU A 163 3.28 13.06 4.65
C LEU A 163 4.52 12.64 5.44
N ASN A 164 5.55 13.49 5.51
CA ASN A 164 6.77 13.20 6.27
C ASN A 164 6.49 12.95 7.76
N ALA A 165 5.59 13.72 8.38
CA ALA A 165 5.22 13.50 9.77
C ALA A 165 4.52 12.14 9.98
N LEU A 166 3.67 11.73 9.03
CA LEU A 166 3.01 10.41 9.05
C LEU A 166 4.00 9.27 8.82
N ILE A 167 4.97 9.45 7.91
CA ILE A 167 6.05 8.48 7.68
C ILE A 167 6.88 8.30 8.96
N HIS A 168 7.26 9.37 9.66
CA HIS A 168 7.96 9.24 10.94
C HIS A 168 7.11 8.59 12.04
N GLU A 169 5.79 8.82 12.04
CA GLU A 169 4.88 8.10 12.94
C GLU A 169 4.83 6.60 12.61
N ALA A 170 4.78 6.23 11.33
CA ALA A 170 4.86 4.85 10.87
C ALA A 170 6.18 4.19 11.27
N GLU A 171 7.30 4.90 11.06
CA GLU A 171 8.64 4.44 11.40
C GLU A 171 8.76 4.12 12.89
N ARG A 172 8.27 5.01 13.76
CA ARG A 172 8.24 4.76 15.21
C ARG A 172 7.38 3.55 15.57
N ALA A 173 6.22 3.39 14.94
CA ALA A 173 5.34 2.25 15.17
C ALA A 173 6.00 0.92 14.77
N VAL A 174 6.64 0.88 13.60
CA VAL A 174 7.36 -0.31 13.11
C VAL A 174 8.54 -0.67 14.03
N LYS A 175 9.35 0.32 14.44
CA LYS A 175 10.46 0.09 15.38
C LYS A 175 9.99 -0.49 16.72
N ALA A 176 8.86 0.00 17.26
CA ALA A 176 8.30 -0.52 18.50
C ALA A 176 7.80 -1.97 18.34
N GLU A 177 7.19 -2.31 17.21
CA GLU A 177 6.75 -3.68 16.91
C GLU A 177 7.91 -4.64 16.72
N ASP A 178 8.93 -4.23 15.96
CA ASP A 178 10.13 -5.04 15.76
C ASP A 178 10.85 -5.30 17.08
N ALA A 179 10.96 -4.29 17.95
CA ALA A 179 11.52 -4.47 19.29
C ALA A 179 10.70 -5.46 20.15
N LYS A 180 9.37 -5.38 20.08
CA LYS A 180 8.49 -6.32 20.78
C LYS A 180 8.64 -7.75 20.27
N LEU A 181 8.70 -7.94 18.94
CA LEU A 181 8.90 -9.25 18.32
C LEU A 181 10.27 -9.84 18.69
N TRP A 182 11.31 -9.00 18.72
CA TRP A 182 12.64 -9.41 19.14
C TRP A 182 12.68 -9.88 20.60
N LEU A 183 12.09 -9.12 21.53
CA LEU A 183 11.98 -9.52 22.93
C LEU A 183 11.26 -10.87 23.09
N GLN A 184 10.13 -11.06 22.41
CA GLN A 184 9.37 -12.32 22.43
C GLN A 184 10.15 -13.50 21.84
N SER A 185 11.05 -13.25 20.89
CA SER A 185 11.91 -14.29 20.30
C SER A 185 13.03 -14.73 21.23
N MET A 186 13.44 -13.90 22.19
CA MET A 186 14.45 -14.22 23.19
C MET A 186 13.88 -14.96 24.41
N GLU A 187 12.58 -14.87 24.65
CA GLU A 187 11.87 -15.55 25.74
C GLU A 187 11.48 -17.00 25.39
N ARG A 188 11.79 -17.47 24.16
CA ARG A 188 11.57 -18.84 23.70
C ARG A 188 12.88 -19.63 23.68
#